data_AF-A0A067FTC1-F1
#
_entry.id   AF-A0A067FTC1-F1
#
_cell.length_a   1.000
_cell.length_b   1.000
_cell.length_c   1.000
_cell.angle_alpha   90.00
_cell.angle_beta   90.00
_cell.angle_gamma   90.00
#
_symmetry.space_group_name_H-M   'P 1'
#
loop_
_entity.id
_entity.type
_entity.pdbx_description
1 polymer ?
#
loop_
_entity_poly.entity_id
_entity_poly.type
_entity_poly.pdbx_seq_one_letter_code
_entity_poly.pdbx_strand_id
1 'polypeptide(L)'
;MYRDPKASEEYHYAIVWLPIVDRSIAWDDGYQQKFEQLQAMMPWYTVQHPTIIEPAVVKYIKEVWKFSKKAILVPVDPQGRILNQNAFHMLWIWKNLAFPFTAEREAALWKAESWRLELLVDGIDATILEWMKEERFVCLYGGEDIEWIRQFTNSAKAVARAAQINLGMAYVGKNNAKEKLGKISSIIIQENLSHTLADSTAVWFFWARLESMLYSKLQHGATVENDRILKEVTTVLSFDGSEQGWAIFWRGTTHEMARAKGKVATDCMVEFEKWKDDAYQNGFVPGLNNYLERVRTPDHCNRLILPGIHGPIPETVACADCGRVMEMFFLYRCCPE
;
A
#
# COMPACT_ATOMS: atom_id res chain seq x y z
N MET A 1 -2.67 7.24 36.15
CA MET A 1 -3.86 6.37 36.16
C MET A 1 -4.66 6.65 34.91
N TYR A 2 -4.76 5.65 34.03
CA TYR A 2 -5.44 5.72 32.74
C TYR A 2 -6.96 5.96 32.94
N ARG A 3 -7.60 6.68 32.01
CA ARG A 3 -9.08 6.73 31.90
C ARG A 3 -9.52 5.68 30.89
N ASP A 4 -10.61 4.96 31.19
CA ASP A 4 -11.14 3.86 30.37
C ASP A 4 -11.88 4.35 29.11
N PRO A 5 -11.52 3.85 27.93
CA PRO A 5 -12.43 3.62 26.81
C PRO A 5 -12.84 2.14 26.74
N LYS A 6 -13.96 1.85 26.05
CA LYS A 6 -14.51 0.49 25.88
C LYS A 6 -13.47 -0.45 25.27
N ALA A 7 -12.90 -1.34 26.08
CA ALA A 7 -12.31 -2.57 25.58
C ALA A 7 -13.38 -3.25 24.70
N SER A 8 -13.12 -3.41 23.41
CA SER A 8 -13.91 -4.33 22.62
C SER A 8 -13.61 -5.72 23.16
N GLU A 9 -14.63 -6.44 23.67
CA GLU A 9 -14.53 -7.83 24.14
C GLU A 9 -13.97 -8.79 23.05
N GLU A 10 -13.80 -8.30 21.83
CA GLU A 10 -13.36 -9.02 20.63
C GLU A 10 -11.82 -9.17 20.52
N TYR A 11 -11.01 -8.40 21.28
CA TYR A 11 -9.55 -8.39 21.11
C TYR A 11 -8.79 -8.77 22.39
N HIS A 12 -7.80 -9.67 22.25
CA HIS A 12 -6.95 -10.15 23.34
C HIS A 12 -5.81 -9.18 23.74
N TYR A 13 -5.87 -7.91 23.34
CA TYR A 13 -4.86 -6.90 23.65
C TYR A 13 -5.47 -5.49 23.79
N ALA A 14 -4.75 -4.63 24.50
CA ALA A 14 -5.05 -3.20 24.60
C ALA A 14 -3.95 -2.37 23.93
N ILE A 15 -4.32 -1.24 23.33
CA ILE A 15 -3.36 -0.29 22.77
C ILE A 15 -3.19 0.87 23.76
N VAL A 16 -1.94 1.18 24.08
CA VAL A 16 -1.56 2.33 24.91
C VAL A 16 -0.76 3.31 24.06
N TRP A 17 -1.26 4.52 23.90
CA TRP A 17 -0.55 5.62 23.27
C TRP A 17 0.37 6.30 24.27
N LEU A 18 1.66 6.39 23.92
CA LEU A 18 2.68 7.10 24.68
C LEU A 18 3.17 8.33 23.90
N PRO A 19 2.67 9.53 24.20
CA PRO A 19 3.10 10.76 23.54
C PRO A 19 4.53 11.15 23.98
N ILE A 20 5.51 11.01 23.09
CA ILE A 20 6.90 11.42 23.34
C ILE A 20 7.10 12.86 22.88
N VAL A 21 7.32 13.76 23.84
CA VAL A 21 7.45 15.20 23.60
C VAL A 21 8.86 15.69 23.96
N ASP A 22 9.33 16.73 23.27
CA ASP A 22 10.59 17.38 23.59
C ASP A 22 10.41 18.26 24.83
N ARG A 23 11.08 17.90 25.93
CA ARG A 23 11.00 18.61 27.20
C ARG A 23 11.81 19.91 27.23
N SER A 24 12.62 20.18 26.21
CA SER A 24 13.31 21.48 26.05
C SER A 24 12.37 22.61 25.62
N ILE A 25 11.20 22.25 25.08
CA ILE A 25 10.15 23.19 24.67
C ILE A 25 9.17 23.32 25.84
N ALA A 26 8.85 24.55 26.22
CA ALA A 26 7.84 24.81 27.24
C ALA A 26 6.47 24.32 26.77
N TRP A 27 5.75 23.62 27.64
CA TRP A 27 4.38 23.19 27.37
C TRP A 27 3.45 24.40 27.42
N ASP A 28 2.86 24.76 26.28
CA ASP A 28 1.90 25.85 26.16
C ASP A 28 0.48 25.35 25.86
N ASP A 29 -0.47 26.28 25.86
CA ASP A 29 -1.89 25.98 25.59
C ASP A 29 -2.11 25.39 24.20
N GLY A 30 -1.26 25.72 23.22
CA GLY A 30 -1.32 25.17 21.86
C GLY A 30 -0.96 23.69 21.81
N TYR A 31 0.10 23.28 22.52
CA TYR A 31 0.46 21.88 22.69
C TYR A 31 -0.61 21.09 23.45
N GLN A 32 -1.21 21.70 24.47
CA GLN A 32 -2.32 21.10 25.21
C GLN A 32 -3.52 20.80 24.30
N GLN A 33 -3.98 21.80 23.54
CA GLN A 33 -5.08 21.62 22.60
C GLN A 33 -4.77 20.55 21.55
N LYS A 34 -3.55 20.54 21.00
CA LYS A 34 -3.14 19.53 20.03
C LYS A 34 -3.15 18.12 20.62
N PHE A 35 -2.69 17.96 21.86
CA PHE A 35 -2.72 16.68 22.56
C PHE A 35 -4.17 16.19 22.76
N GLU A 36 -5.06 17.06 23.24
CA GLU A 36 -6.47 16.72 23.47
C GLU A 36 -7.21 16.39 22.16
N GLN A 37 -6.92 17.11 21.07
CA GLN A 37 -7.46 16.80 19.75
C GLN A 37 -7.03 15.41 19.28
N LEU A 38 -5.74 15.09 19.35
CA LEU A 38 -5.23 13.76 18.98
C LEU A 38 -5.82 12.67 19.89
N GLN A 39 -5.90 12.94 21.20
CA GLN A 39 -6.50 12.03 22.17
C GLN A 39 -7.97 11.73 21.84
N ALA A 40 -8.76 12.75 21.49
CA ALA A 40 -10.17 12.59 21.15
C ALA A 40 -10.39 11.77 19.87
N MET A 41 -9.40 11.73 18.97
CA MET A 41 -9.47 10.96 17.73
C MET A 41 -9.14 9.47 17.90
N MET A 42 -8.60 9.05 19.04
CA MET A 42 -8.08 7.68 19.23
C MET A 42 -8.83 6.94 20.35
N PRO A 43 -9.26 5.68 20.12
CA PRO A 43 -9.93 4.87 21.13
C PRO A 43 -8.95 4.21 22.13
N TRP A 44 -7.69 4.63 22.17
CA TRP A 44 -6.61 3.97 22.89
C TRP A 44 -6.44 4.54 24.30
N TYR A 45 -5.89 3.72 25.20
CA TYR A 45 -5.44 4.20 26.50
C TYR A 45 -4.31 5.21 26.32
N THR A 46 -4.26 6.23 27.16
CA THR A 46 -3.15 7.19 27.16
C THR A 46 -2.93 7.78 28.55
N VAL A 47 -1.75 8.37 28.74
CA VAL A 47 -1.43 9.14 29.95
C VAL A 47 -2.29 10.41 30.02
N GLN A 48 -2.54 10.93 31.22
CA GLN A 48 -3.32 12.15 31.39
C GLN A 48 -2.60 13.39 30.84
N HIS A 49 -1.27 13.37 30.87
CA HIS A 49 -0.42 14.44 30.34
C HIS A 49 0.95 13.87 29.94
N PRO A 50 1.56 14.30 28.81
CA PRO A 50 2.83 13.74 28.34
C PRO A 50 4.01 13.90 29.31
N THR A 51 4.01 14.96 30.13
CA THR A 51 5.08 15.21 31.12
C THR A 51 5.14 14.18 32.26
N ILE A 52 4.09 13.37 32.43
CA ILE A 52 4.05 12.27 33.41
C ILE A 52 5.04 11.16 33.04
N ILE A 53 5.36 10.98 31.75
CA ILE A 53 6.28 9.93 31.28
C ILE A 53 7.72 10.29 31.67
N GLU A 54 8.27 9.65 32.70
CA GLU A 54 9.59 9.99 33.25
C GLU A 54 10.71 10.10 32.19
N PRO A 55 11.70 10.99 32.37
CA PRO A 55 12.82 11.13 31.43
C PRO A 55 13.57 9.82 31.15
N ALA A 56 13.71 8.94 32.14
CA ALA A 56 14.34 7.63 31.96
C ALA A 56 13.55 6.74 31.00
N VAL A 57 12.22 6.77 31.07
CA VAL A 57 11.32 6.05 30.14
C VAL A 57 11.44 6.62 28.73
N VAL A 58 11.44 7.95 28.58
CA VAL A 58 11.65 8.59 27.27
C VAL A 58 13.00 8.19 26.66
N LYS A 59 14.05 8.17 27.47
CA LYS A 59 15.38 7.72 27.04
C LYS A 59 15.36 6.26 26.58
N TYR A 60 14.73 5.37 27.35
CA TYR A 60 14.56 3.96 27.00
C TYR A 60 13.80 3.78 25.67
N ILE A 61 12.71 4.51 25.46
CA ILE A 61 11.93 4.48 24.22
C ILE A 61 12.78 4.93 23.02
N LYS A 62 13.60 5.98 23.18
CA LYS A 62 14.49 6.45 22.10
C LYS A 62 15.64 5.48 21.82
N GLU A 63 16.30 4.97 22.86
CA GLU A 63 17.55 4.20 22.71
C GLU A 63 17.31 2.71 22.49
N VAL A 64 16.31 2.12 23.15
CA VAL A 64 16.02 0.68 23.10
C VAL A 64 14.93 0.37 22.08
N TRP A 65 13.81 1.10 22.10
CA TRP A 65 12.76 0.92 21.08
C TRP A 65 13.11 1.60 19.75
N LYS A 66 14.22 2.35 19.70
CA LYS A 66 14.69 3.07 18.51
C LYS A 66 13.67 4.08 17.97
N PHE A 67 12.82 4.61 18.85
CA PHE A 67 11.92 5.70 18.49
C PHE A 67 12.70 6.97 18.17
N SER A 68 12.33 7.65 17.08
CA SER A 68 12.94 8.91 16.68
C SER A 68 11.88 10.00 16.49
N LYS A 69 11.21 10.00 15.33
CA LYS A 69 10.17 10.98 14.97
C LYS A 69 8.90 10.35 14.41
N LYS A 70 8.97 9.11 13.90
CA LYS A 70 7.85 8.41 13.28
C LYS A 70 7.20 7.49 14.31
N ALA A 71 5.88 7.36 14.24
CA ALA A 71 5.15 6.45 15.11
C ALA A 71 5.64 5.01 14.90
N ILE A 72 5.81 4.30 16.01
CA ILE A 72 6.13 2.86 16.04
C ILE A 72 5.10 2.18 16.94
N LEU A 73 4.87 0.89 16.72
CA LEU A 73 4.00 0.08 17.58
C LEU A 73 4.85 -1.05 18.17
N VAL A 74 5.05 -1.03 19.48
CA VAL A 74 5.91 -1.99 20.19
C VAL A 74 5.01 -2.94 20.98
N PRO A 75 4.82 -4.19 20.51
CA PRO A 75 4.06 -5.19 21.26
C PRO A 75 4.87 -5.67 22.47
N VAL A 76 4.19 -5.71 23.62
CA VAL A 76 4.76 -6.10 24.90
C VAL A 76 3.88 -7.18 25.51
N ASP A 77 4.49 -8.23 26.04
CA ASP A 77 3.77 -9.30 26.73
C ASP A 77 3.40 -8.92 28.18
N PRO A 78 2.59 -9.73 28.89
CA PRO A 78 2.21 -9.43 30.28
C PRO A 78 3.37 -9.35 31.27
N GLN A 79 4.57 -9.82 30.90
CA GLN A 79 5.80 -9.72 31.71
C GLN A 79 6.64 -8.48 31.36
N GLY A 80 6.22 -7.65 30.41
CA GLY A 80 6.95 -6.46 29.99
C GLY A 80 8.01 -6.73 28.92
N ARG A 81 8.05 -7.92 28.31
CA ARG A 81 9.04 -8.26 27.28
C ARG A 81 8.59 -7.76 25.91
N ILE A 82 9.53 -7.18 25.16
CA ILE A 82 9.30 -6.69 23.80
C ILE A 82 9.25 -7.88 22.84
N LEU A 83 8.16 -7.99 22.08
CA LEU A 83 7.94 -9.10 21.13
C LEU A 83 8.37 -8.76 19.70
N ASN A 84 8.37 -7.48 19.34
CA ASN A 84 8.82 -6.95 18.05
C ASN A 84 9.22 -5.48 18.24
N GLN A 85 10.23 -5.00 17.50
CA GLN A 85 10.67 -3.60 17.57
C GLN A 85 9.67 -2.63 16.91
N ASN A 86 8.93 -3.07 15.89
CA ASN A 86 7.89 -2.26 15.27
C ASN A 86 6.83 -3.10 14.54
N ALA A 87 5.77 -3.49 15.23
CA ALA A 87 4.62 -4.21 14.66
C ALA A 87 3.62 -3.31 13.93
N PHE A 88 3.96 -2.04 13.69
CA PHE A 88 3.08 -1.11 12.98
C PHE A 88 2.73 -1.67 11.59
N HIS A 89 3.72 -2.14 10.84
CA HIS A 89 3.51 -2.76 9.52
C HIS A 89 2.66 -4.04 9.59
N MET A 90 2.85 -4.85 10.64
CA MET A 90 2.05 -6.05 10.84
C MET A 90 0.56 -5.73 10.97
N LEU A 91 0.21 -4.64 11.66
CA LEU A 91 -1.18 -4.21 11.81
C LEU A 91 -1.79 -3.81 10.45
N TRP A 92 -1.05 -3.08 9.60
CA TRP A 92 -1.54 -2.65 8.29
C TRP A 92 -1.71 -3.80 7.29
N ILE A 93 -0.86 -4.82 7.37
CA ILE A 93 -0.88 -5.96 6.44
C ILE A 93 -1.81 -7.07 6.95
N TRP A 94 -1.71 -7.44 8.22
CA TRP A 94 -2.34 -8.65 8.74
C TRP A 94 -3.46 -8.38 9.73
N LYS A 95 -3.65 -7.12 10.15
CA LYS A 95 -4.63 -6.74 11.18
C LYS A 95 -4.47 -7.65 12.41
N ASN A 96 -5.54 -8.27 12.86
CA ASN A 96 -5.54 -9.16 14.03
C ASN A 96 -4.91 -10.53 13.78
N LEU A 97 -4.74 -10.96 12.52
CA LEU A 97 -4.08 -12.24 12.20
C LEU A 97 -2.61 -12.25 12.65
N ALA A 98 -2.02 -11.07 12.80
CA ALA A 98 -0.67 -10.87 13.29
C ALA A 98 -0.51 -11.08 14.79
N PHE A 99 -1.58 -11.10 15.60
CA PHE A 99 -1.48 -11.34 17.05
C PHE A 99 -0.76 -12.67 17.34
N PRO A 100 0.20 -12.73 18.30
CA PRO A 100 0.59 -11.71 19.30
C PRO A 100 1.66 -10.70 18.84
N PHE A 101 1.76 -10.46 17.53
CA PHE A 101 2.66 -9.49 16.91
C PHE A 101 4.15 -9.78 17.09
N THR A 102 4.53 -11.06 17.20
CA THR A 102 5.95 -11.46 17.30
C THR A 102 6.60 -11.53 15.91
N ALA A 103 7.92 -11.39 15.86
CA ALA A 103 8.68 -11.53 14.62
C ALA A 103 8.50 -12.92 13.97
N GLU A 104 8.41 -13.98 14.78
CA GLU A 104 8.19 -15.35 14.30
C GLU A 104 6.80 -15.52 13.69
N ARG A 105 5.78 -14.87 14.26
CA ARG A 105 4.42 -14.87 13.73
C ARG A 105 4.37 -14.14 12.38
N GLU A 106 5.05 -13.00 12.26
CA GLU A 106 5.17 -12.28 11.00
C GLU A 106 5.86 -13.14 9.92
N ALA A 107 6.98 -13.77 10.26
CA ALA A 107 7.71 -14.66 9.35
C ALA A 107 6.84 -15.85 8.90
N ALA A 108 6.06 -16.44 9.81
CA ALA A 108 5.13 -17.51 9.48
C ALA A 108 4.00 -17.05 8.53
N LEU A 109 3.45 -15.85 8.75
CA LEU A 109 2.44 -15.28 7.85
C LEU A 109 3.01 -15.03 6.46
N TRP A 110 4.22 -14.45 6.38
CA TRP A 110 4.88 -14.25 5.10
C TRP A 110 5.20 -15.54 4.35
N LYS A 111 5.53 -16.61 5.08
CA LYS A 111 5.79 -17.92 4.49
C LYS A 111 4.52 -18.59 3.95
N ALA A 112 3.38 -18.33 4.59
CA ALA A 112 2.09 -18.88 4.18
C ALA A 112 1.41 -18.05 3.06
N GLU A 113 1.83 -16.79 2.89
CA GLU A 113 1.21 -15.87 1.93
C GLU A 113 1.88 -15.90 0.55
N SER A 114 1.12 -15.48 -0.44
CA SER A 114 1.52 -15.37 -1.84
C SER A 114 1.11 -14.01 -2.43
N TRP A 115 1.67 -13.65 -3.58
CA TRP A 115 1.23 -12.45 -4.29
C TRP A 115 -0.11 -12.70 -4.97
N ARG A 116 -1.19 -12.19 -4.38
CA ARG A 116 -2.57 -12.29 -4.87
C ARG A 116 -3.31 -10.99 -4.63
N LEU A 117 -4.41 -10.79 -5.36
CA LEU A 117 -5.19 -9.55 -5.29
C LEU A 117 -5.73 -9.30 -3.87
N GLU A 118 -6.14 -10.34 -3.15
CA GLU A 118 -6.66 -10.24 -1.78
C GLU A 118 -5.64 -9.57 -0.85
N LEU A 119 -4.35 -9.89 -1.01
CA LEU A 119 -3.30 -9.29 -0.19
C LEU A 119 -3.27 -7.76 -0.34
N LEU A 120 -3.61 -7.24 -1.52
CA LEU A 120 -3.64 -5.81 -1.84
C LEU A 120 -4.92 -5.12 -1.39
N VAL A 121 -6.07 -5.75 -1.61
CA VAL A 121 -7.39 -5.12 -1.42
C VAL A 121 -8.08 -5.47 -0.10
N ASP A 122 -7.51 -6.38 0.70
CA ASP A 122 -8.10 -6.95 1.93
C ASP A 122 -8.90 -5.93 2.78
N GLY A 123 -10.22 -5.95 2.61
CA GLY A 123 -11.17 -5.12 3.36
C GLY A 123 -11.21 -3.64 2.98
N ILE A 124 -10.55 -3.24 1.89
CA ILE A 124 -10.57 -1.86 1.36
C ILE A 124 -11.87 -1.61 0.58
N ASP A 125 -12.27 -2.55 -0.28
CA ASP A 125 -13.43 -2.40 -1.14
C ASP A 125 -14.19 -3.72 -1.31
N ALA A 126 -15.45 -3.74 -0.88
CA ALA A 126 -16.29 -4.94 -0.91
C ALA A 126 -16.62 -5.39 -2.34
N THR A 127 -16.79 -4.45 -3.27
CA THR A 127 -17.12 -4.73 -4.67
C THR A 127 -16.01 -5.52 -5.34
N ILE A 128 -14.75 -5.14 -5.11
CA ILE A 128 -13.60 -5.87 -5.65
C ILE A 128 -13.57 -7.31 -5.09
N LEU A 129 -13.81 -7.48 -3.79
CA LEU A 129 -13.84 -8.80 -3.16
C LEU A 129 -14.98 -9.68 -3.71
N GLU A 130 -16.12 -9.10 -4.07
CA GLU A 130 -17.22 -9.82 -4.73
C GLU A 130 -16.83 -10.28 -6.13
N TRP A 131 -16.22 -9.42 -6.95
CA TRP A 131 -15.75 -9.79 -8.29
C TRP A 131 -14.77 -10.96 -8.26
N MET A 132 -13.94 -11.03 -7.22
CA MET A 132 -13.00 -12.13 -7.04
C MET A 132 -13.71 -13.46 -6.75
N LYS A 133 -14.75 -13.44 -5.90
CA LYS A 133 -15.57 -14.63 -5.61
C LYS A 133 -16.34 -15.13 -6.84
N GLU A 134 -16.69 -14.21 -7.74
CA GLU A 134 -17.32 -14.51 -9.02
C GLU A 134 -16.32 -14.92 -10.12
N GLU A 135 -15.05 -15.09 -9.77
CA GLU A 135 -13.95 -15.45 -10.67
C GLU A 135 -13.79 -14.51 -11.88
N ARG A 136 -14.20 -13.24 -11.73
CA ARG A 136 -14.03 -12.23 -12.79
C ARG A 136 -12.56 -11.88 -12.99
N PHE A 137 -12.24 -11.36 -14.17
CA PHE A 137 -10.98 -10.63 -14.35
C PHE A 137 -11.10 -9.29 -13.66
N VAL A 138 -10.11 -8.92 -12.84
CA VAL A 138 -10.09 -7.65 -12.12
C VAL A 138 -8.90 -6.83 -12.59
N CYS A 139 -9.15 -5.62 -13.06
CA CYS A 139 -8.13 -4.64 -13.40
C CYS A 139 -8.12 -3.51 -12.37
N LEU A 140 -7.05 -3.42 -11.60
CA LEU A 140 -6.75 -2.22 -10.80
C LEU A 140 -5.92 -1.28 -11.65
N TYR A 141 -6.31 0.00 -11.70
CA TYR A 141 -5.55 0.99 -12.45
C TYR A 141 -5.52 2.35 -11.76
N GLY A 142 -4.54 3.17 -12.13
CA GLY A 142 -4.36 4.50 -11.56
C GLY A 142 -3.62 5.43 -12.51
N GLY A 143 -3.71 6.74 -12.26
CA GLY A 143 -3.21 7.76 -13.18
C GLY A 143 -3.77 9.14 -12.86
N GLU A 144 -3.08 10.20 -13.28
CA GLU A 144 -3.58 11.58 -13.17
C GLU A 144 -4.08 12.16 -14.50
N ASP A 145 -3.73 11.50 -15.61
CA ASP A 145 -4.10 11.92 -16.97
C ASP A 145 -5.47 11.35 -17.34
N ILE A 146 -6.47 12.23 -17.42
CA ILE A 146 -7.85 11.82 -17.71
C ILE A 146 -8.02 11.31 -19.15
N GLU A 147 -7.25 11.82 -20.11
CA GLU A 147 -7.31 11.35 -21.50
C GLU A 147 -6.75 9.94 -21.59
N TRP A 148 -5.63 9.68 -20.90
CA TRP A 148 -5.10 8.34 -20.76
C TRP A 148 -6.11 7.38 -20.10
N ILE A 149 -6.79 7.81 -19.02
CA ILE A 149 -7.81 7.00 -18.33
C ILE A 149 -8.98 6.65 -19.27
N ARG A 150 -9.51 7.63 -20.01
CA ARG A 150 -10.59 7.41 -20.98
C ARG A 150 -10.16 6.44 -22.07
N GLN A 151 -8.98 6.65 -22.65
CA GLN A 151 -8.46 5.79 -23.70
C GLN A 151 -8.27 4.35 -23.18
N PHE A 152 -7.58 4.19 -22.06
CA PHE A 152 -7.30 2.89 -21.47
C PHE A 152 -8.58 2.12 -21.11
N THR A 153 -9.53 2.76 -20.41
CA THR A 153 -10.77 2.08 -19.98
C THR A 153 -11.64 1.67 -21.16
N ASN A 154 -11.75 2.51 -22.20
CA ASN A 154 -12.50 2.16 -23.41
C ASN A 154 -11.83 1.02 -24.18
N SER A 155 -10.50 1.06 -24.35
CA SER A 155 -9.76 -0.02 -24.99
C SER A 155 -9.86 -1.33 -24.21
N ALA A 156 -9.68 -1.31 -22.90
CA ALA A 156 -9.81 -2.50 -22.05
C ALA A 156 -11.22 -3.11 -22.11
N LYS A 157 -12.29 -2.28 -22.10
CA LYS A 157 -13.67 -2.76 -22.29
C LYS A 157 -13.89 -3.34 -23.68
N ALA A 158 -13.30 -2.78 -24.72
CA ALA A 158 -13.40 -3.32 -26.08
C ALA A 158 -12.72 -4.69 -26.18
N VAL A 159 -11.52 -4.82 -25.60
CA VAL A 159 -10.81 -6.10 -25.49
C VAL A 159 -11.61 -7.11 -24.68
N ALA A 160 -12.21 -6.69 -23.56
CA ALA A 160 -13.02 -7.59 -22.74
C ALA A 160 -14.19 -8.19 -23.52
N ARG A 161 -14.87 -7.37 -24.35
CA ARG A 161 -15.93 -7.84 -25.26
C ARG A 161 -15.38 -8.78 -26.33
N ALA A 162 -14.26 -8.44 -26.95
CA ALA A 162 -13.65 -9.24 -28.01
C ALA A 162 -13.17 -10.61 -27.50
N ALA A 163 -12.51 -10.63 -26.34
CA ALA A 163 -12.02 -11.84 -25.67
C ALA A 163 -13.12 -12.60 -24.89
N GLN A 164 -14.35 -12.07 -24.86
CA GLN A 164 -15.49 -12.63 -24.11
C GLN A 164 -15.21 -12.85 -22.62
N ILE A 165 -14.46 -11.94 -21.99
CA ILE A 165 -14.15 -12.00 -20.56
C ILE A 165 -15.04 -11.07 -19.74
N ASN A 166 -15.38 -11.50 -18.53
CA ASN A 166 -16.06 -10.65 -17.56
C ASN A 166 -15.01 -9.81 -16.79
N LEU A 167 -14.87 -8.54 -17.18
CA LEU A 167 -13.87 -7.63 -16.63
C LEU A 167 -14.50 -6.63 -15.65
N GLY A 168 -14.07 -6.67 -14.39
CA GLY A 168 -14.24 -5.61 -13.41
C GLY A 168 -13.05 -4.65 -13.44
N MET A 169 -13.30 -3.35 -13.51
CA MET A 169 -12.25 -2.32 -13.47
C MET A 169 -12.45 -1.41 -12.27
N ALA A 170 -11.38 -1.18 -11.50
CA ALA A 170 -11.40 -0.28 -10.35
C ALA A 170 -10.25 0.74 -10.42
N TYR A 171 -10.61 2.01 -10.30
CA TYR A 171 -9.65 3.10 -10.21
C TYR A 171 -9.17 3.28 -8.77
N VAL A 172 -7.87 3.06 -8.57
CA VAL A 172 -7.14 3.16 -7.28
C VAL A 172 -6.37 4.47 -7.16
N GLY A 173 -6.14 5.17 -8.28
CA GLY A 173 -5.45 6.46 -8.30
C GLY A 173 -3.94 6.38 -8.04
N LYS A 174 -3.37 7.46 -7.48
CA LYS A 174 -1.96 7.60 -7.09
C LYS A 174 -1.86 8.08 -5.65
N ASN A 175 -0.79 7.71 -4.96
CA ASN A 175 -0.56 8.04 -3.55
C ASN A 175 -0.48 9.56 -3.33
N ASN A 176 0.13 10.26 -4.29
CA ASN A 176 0.45 11.68 -4.19
C ASN A 176 -0.55 12.63 -4.88
N ALA A 177 -1.74 12.15 -5.27
CA ALA A 177 -2.71 12.88 -6.07
C ALA A 177 -3.99 13.27 -5.31
N LYS A 178 -3.92 13.51 -3.99
CA LYS A 178 -5.10 13.69 -3.13
C LYS A 178 -6.08 14.77 -3.63
N GLU A 179 -5.59 15.92 -4.07
CA GLU A 179 -6.42 17.03 -4.59
C GLU A 179 -7.11 16.69 -5.92
N LYS A 180 -6.40 16.01 -6.83
CA LYS A 180 -6.93 15.65 -8.15
C LYS A 180 -7.80 14.40 -8.11
N LEU A 181 -7.62 13.54 -7.11
CA LEU A 181 -8.35 12.28 -6.96
C LEU A 181 -9.86 12.52 -6.97
N GLY A 182 -10.35 13.50 -6.22
CA GLY A 182 -11.79 13.82 -6.19
C GLY A 182 -12.35 14.25 -7.54
N LYS A 183 -11.61 15.06 -8.30
CA LYS A 183 -12.00 15.49 -9.65
C LYS A 183 -12.00 14.33 -10.64
N ILE A 184 -10.95 13.51 -10.64
CA ILE A 184 -10.82 12.36 -11.54
C ILE A 184 -11.89 11.32 -11.24
N SER A 185 -12.09 10.96 -9.96
CA SER A 185 -13.12 10.00 -9.56
C SER A 185 -14.52 10.49 -9.97
N SER A 186 -14.80 11.79 -9.84
CA SER A 186 -16.07 12.37 -10.30
C SER A 186 -16.29 12.17 -11.79
N ILE A 187 -15.26 12.39 -12.62
CA ILE A 187 -15.34 12.19 -14.07
C ILE A 187 -15.54 10.71 -14.39
N ILE A 188 -14.79 9.80 -13.74
CA ILE A 188 -14.92 8.35 -13.95
C ILE A 188 -16.33 7.87 -13.67
N ILE A 189 -16.95 8.35 -12.58
CA ILE A 189 -18.33 8.02 -12.22
C ILE A 189 -19.31 8.61 -13.24
N GLN A 190 -19.19 9.89 -13.58
CA GLN A 190 -20.09 10.58 -14.52
C GLN A 190 -20.07 9.96 -15.92
N GLU A 191 -18.90 9.53 -16.39
CA GLU A 191 -18.71 8.90 -17.70
C GLU A 191 -18.88 7.38 -17.66
N ASN A 192 -19.19 6.80 -16.49
CA ASN A 192 -19.33 5.36 -16.28
C ASN A 192 -18.12 4.57 -16.80
N LEU A 193 -16.91 5.09 -16.57
CA LEU A 193 -15.68 4.47 -17.06
C LEU A 193 -15.32 3.22 -16.26
N SER A 194 -15.50 3.23 -14.94
CA SER A 194 -15.22 2.08 -14.08
C SER A 194 -15.80 2.28 -12.67
N HIS A 195 -15.59 1.29 -11.80
CA HIS A 195 -15.70 1.51 -10.35
C HIS A 195 -14.55 2.40 -9.86
N THR A 196 -14.76 3.11 -8.76
CA THR A 196 -13.75 3.92 -8.08
C THR A 196 -13.71 3.50 -6.61
N LEU A 197 -12.51 3.41 -6.02
CA LEU A 197 -12.43 3.25 -4.57
C LEU A 197 -13.16 4.43 -3.90
N ALA A 198 -14.09 4.10 -3.00
CA ALA A 198 -15.18 4.98 -2.57
C ALA A 198 -14.74 6.30 -1.91
N ASP A 199 -13.51 6.38 -1.39
CA ASP A 199 -12.96 7.60 -0.77
C ASP A 199 -11.41 7.71 -0.83
N SER A 200 -10.90 8.89 -0.46
CA SER A 200 -9.46 9.17 -0.37
C SER A 200 -8.74 8.32 0.69
N THR A 201 -9.49 7.85 1.68
CA THR A 201 -9.01 7.03 2.78
C THR A 201 -8.67 5.62 2.29
N ALA A 202 -9.53 4.99 1.49
CA ALA A 202 -9.34 3.68 0.89
C ALA A 202 -8.13 3.66 -0.07
N VAL A 203 -8.00 4.70 -0.89
CA VAL A 203 -6.80 4.90 -1.73
C VAL A 203 -5.55 5.01 -0.87
N TRP A 204 -5.59 5.82 0.19
CA TRP A 204 -4.47 5.94 1.11
C TRP A 204 -4.13 4.60 1.79
N PHE A 205 -5.13 3.84 2.25
CA PHE A 205 -4.95 2.51 2.85
C PHE A 205 -4.26 1.56 1.88
N PHE A 206 -4.64 1.56 0.59
CA PHE A 206 -4.03 0.71 -0.43
C PHE A 206 -2.52 0.99 -0.55
N TRP A 207 -2.12 2.26 -0.68
CA TRP A 207 -0.71 2.64 -0.80
C TRP A 207 0.07 2.45 0.50
N ALA A 208 -0.49 2.84 1.65
CA ALA A 208 0.14 2.67 2.96
C ALA A 208 0.39 1.19 3.30
N ARG A 209 -0.52 0.31 2.85
CA ARG A 209 -0.36 -1.14 3.00
C ARG A 209 0.79 -1.67 2.15
N LEU A 210 0.90 -1.28 0.88
CA LEU A 210 2.05 -1.62 0.01
C LEU A 210 3.38 -1.13 0.59
N GLU A 211 3.43 0.11 1.09
CA GLU A 211 4.61 0.64 1.77
C GLU A 211 4.95 -0.21 3.00
N SER A 212 3.95 -0.60 3.79
CA SER A 212 4.18 -1.47 4.95
C SER A 212 4.70 -2.85 4.56
N MET A 213 4.23 -3.42 3.45
CA MET A 213 4.78 -4.69 2.92
C MET A 213 6.25 -4.54 2.54
N LEU A 214 6.64 -3.44 1.88
CA LEU A 214 8.02 -3.15 1.53
C LEU A 214 8.91 -3.11 2.79
N TYR A 215 8.53 -2.30 3.79
CA TYR A 215 9.30 -2.18 5.03
C TYR A 215 9.40 -3.50 5.78
N SER A 216 8.29 -4.21 5.96
CA SER A 216 8.26 -5.51 6.63
C SER A 216 9.16 -6.53 5.93
N LYS A 217 9.07 -6.67 4.60
CA LYS A 217 9.92 -7.59 3.84
C LYS A 217 11.41 -7.27 3.96
N LEU A 218 11.78 -6.00 3.86
CA LEU A 218 13.18 -5.57 4.02
C LEU A 218 13.70 -5.83 5.44
N GLN A 219 12.87 -5.65 6.48
CA GLN A 219 13.24 -5.97 7.86
C GLN A 219 13.53 -7.46 8.07
N HIS A 220 12.85 -8.34 7.32
CA HIS A 220 13.10 -9.79 7.31
C HIS A 220 14.25 -10.21 6.36
N GLY A 221 15.01 -9.25 5.82
CA GLY A 221 16.18 -9.52 4.98
C GLY A 221 15.85 -9.97 3.55
N ALA A 222 14.61 -9.77 3.10
CA ALA A 222 14.22 -10.07 1.73
C ALA A 222 14.88 -9.09 0.75
N THR A 223 15.18 -9.58 -0.46
CA THR A 223 15.68 -8.80 -1.58
C THR A 223 14.78 -9.02 -2.80
N VAL A 224 14.86 -8.11 -3.77
CA VAL A 224 14.05 -8.18 -5.00
C VAL A 224 14.33 -9.46 -5.81
N GLU A 225 15.52 -10.02 -5.66
CA GLU A 225 15.98 -11.24 -6.34
C GLU A 225 15.44 -12.51 -5.67
N ASN A 226 15.28 -12.51 -4.34
CA ASN A 226 14.94 -13.70 -3.57
C ASN A 226 13.46 -13.77 -3.14
N ASP A 227 12.73 -12.65 -3.17
CA ASP A 227 11.34 -12.59 -2.71
C ASP A 227 10.43 -11.99 -3.79
N ARG A 228 9.52 -12.84 -4.30
CA ARG A 228 8.54 -12.45 -5.33
C ARG A 228 7.61 -11.34 -4.84
N ILE A 229 7.14 -11.37 -3.59
CA ILE A 229 6.22 -10.36 -3.07
C ILE A 229 6.93 -9.01 -3.03
N LEU A 230 8.17 -8.97 -2.52
CA LEU A 230 8.97 -7.74 -2.48
C LEU A 230 9.20 -7.17 -3.88
N LYS A 231 9.53 -8.01 -4.87
CA LYS A 231 9.68 -7.57 -6.26
C LYS A 231 8.39 -6.92 -6.80
N GLU A 232 7.25 -7.55 -6.53
CA GLU A 232 5.95 -7.05 -6.98
C GLU A 232 5.55 -5.76 -6.28
N VAL A 233 5.67 -5.70 -4.95
CA VAL A 233 5.44 -4.50 -4.14
C VAL A 233 6.29 -3.33 -4.64
N THR A 234 7.60 -3.53 -4.81
CA THR A 234 8.50 -2.49 -5.34
C THR A 234 8.08 -2.06 -6.74
N THR A 235 7.60 -2.98 -7.57
CA THR A 235 7.09 -2.63 -8.91
C THR A 235 5.85 -1.76 -8.82
N VAL A 236 4.85 -2.14 -8.02
CA VAL A 236 3.60 -1.37 -7.87
C VAL A 236 3.86 0.01 -7.28
N LEU A 237 4.71 0.11 -6.25
CA LEU A 237 5.10 1.39 -5.66
C LEU A 237 5.84 2.29 -6.67
N SER A 238 6.59 1.70 -7.61
CA SER A 238 7.23 2.47 -8.69
C SER A 238 6.25 2.99 -9.75
N PHE A 239 4.98 2.57 -9.72
CA PHE A 239 3.94 3.11 -10.59
C PHE A 239 3.47 4.50 -10.13
N ASP A 240 3.57 4.80 -8.84
CA ASP A 240 3.20 6.11 -8.31
C ASP A 240 4.09 7.22 -8.91
N GLY A 241 5.37 6.90 -9.16
CA GLY A 241 6.31 7.80 -9.83
C GLY A 241 6.16 7.88 -11.37
N SER A 242 5.22 7.15 -11.99
CA SER A 242 4.99 7.23 -13.43
C SER A 242 4.28 8.53 -13.79
N GLU A 243 4.55 9.11 -14.97
CA GLU A 243 3.94 10.39 -15.35
C GLU A 243 2.51 10.21 -15.90
N GLN A 244 2.20 9.07 -16.51
CA GLN A 244 0.88 8.76 -17.06
C GLN A 244 0.03 7.96 -16.05
N GLY A 245 -0.19 6.68 -16.34
CA GLY A 245 -0.93 5.76 -15.46
C GLY A 245 -0.26 4.41 -15.30
N TRP A 246 -1.00 3.47 -14.74
CA TRP A 246 -0.60 2.08 -14.52
C TRP A 246 -1.83 1.20 -14.47
N ALA A 247 -1.67 -0.07 -14.80
CA ALA A 247 -2.72 -1.07 -14.69
C ALA A 247 -2.14 -2.43 -14.30
N ILE A 248 -2.89 -3.17 -13.49
CA ILE A 248 -2.60 -4.53 -13.10
C ILE A 248 -3.87 -5.36 -13.22
N PHE A 249 -3.77 -6.46 -13.95
CA PHE A 249 -4.83 -7.42 -14.21
C PHE A 249 -4.61 -8.67 -13.38
N TRP A 250 -5.67 -9.16 -12.75
CA TRP A 250 -5.74 -10.46 -12.09
C TRP A 250 -6.91 -11.26 -12.62
N ARG A 251 -6.84 -12.58 -12.44
CA ARG A 251 -7.95 -13.50 -12.68
C ARG A 251 -8.46 -14.07 -11.37
N GLY A 252 -9.66 -13.66 -10.93
CA GLY A 252 -10.30 -14.17 -9.72
C GLY A 252 -9.37 -14.21 -8.51
N THR A 253 -9.31 -15.37 -7.86
CA THR A 253 -8.45 -15.67 -6.69
C THR A 253 -7.11 -16.32 -7.07
N THR A 254 -6.78 -16.35 -8.37
CA THR A 254 -5.55 -17.00 -8.86
C THR A 254 -4.30 -16.13 -8.66
N HIS A 255 -3.13 -16.74 -8.79
CA HIS A 255 -1.83 -16.03 -8.79
C HIS A 255 -1.45 -15.45 -10.16
N GLU A 256 -2.32 -15.60 -11.16
CA GLU A 256 -2.10 -15.03 -12.49
C GLU A 256 -2.27 -13.51 -12.42
N MET A 257 -1.22 -12.80 -12.82
CA MET A 257 -1.22 -11.35 -12.87
C MET A 257 -0.41 -10.84 -14.04
N ALA A 258 -0.90 -9.78 -14.68
CA ALA A 258 -0.18 -9.01 -15.69
C ALA A 258 -0.19 -7.53 -15.31
N ARG A 259 0.92 -6.82 -15.55
CA ARG A 259 1.06 -5.41 -15.17
C ARG A 259 1.72 -4.59 -16.27
N ALA A 260 1.27 -3.36 -16.44
CA ALA A 260 1.83 -2.45 -17.43
C ALA A 260 1.80 -1.00 -16.94
N LYS A 261 2.74 -0.19 -17.45
CA LYS A 261 2.87 1.25 -17.11
C LYS A 261 2.50 2.13 -18.31
N GLY A 262 1.79 3.22 -18.03
CA GLY A 262 1.54 4.33 -18.93
C GLY A 262 1.10 3.89 -20.32
N LYS A 263 1.80 4.39 -21.34
CA LYS A 263 1.52 4.10 -22.74
C LYS A 263 1.51 2.59 -23.06
N VAL A 264 2.41 1.80 -22.48
CA VAL A 264 2.46 0.34 -22.73
C VAL A 264 1.16 -0.34 -22.31
N ALA A 265 0.53 0.11 -21.22
CA ALA A 265 -0.75 -0.43 -20.76
C ALA A 265 -1.91 -0.12 -21.72
N THR A 266 -1.85 1.01 -22.43
CA THR A 266 -2.86 1.37 -23.44
C THR A 266 -2.57 0.68 -24.76
N ASP A 267 -1.32 0.71 -25.22
CA ASP A 267 -0.89 0.13 -26.49
C ASP A 267 -1.20 -1.37 -26.53
N CYS A 268 -0.95 -2.12 -25.45
CA CYS A 268 -1.28 -3.54 -25.42
C CYS A 268 -2.78 -3.84 -25.54
N MET A 269 -3.66 -2.94 -25.08
CA MET A 269 -5.10 -3.08 -25.27
C MET A 269 -5.52 -2.71 -26.70
N VAL A 270 -4.93 -1.66 -27.27
CA VAL A 270 -5.20 -1.24 -28.67
C VAL A 270 -4.73 -2.31 -29.65
N GLU A 271 -3.60 -2.94 -29.37
CA GLU A 271 -2.96 -3.93 -30.23
C GLU A 271 -3.40 -5.37 -29.94
N PHE A 272 -4.58 -5.56 -29.33
CA PHE A 272 -5.11 -6.87 -28.98
C PHE A 272 -5.11 -7.87 -30.15
N GLU A 273 -5.38 -7.40 -31.37
CA GLU A 273 -5.32 -8.24 -32.57
C GLU A 273 -3.97 -8.95 -32.78
N LYS A 274 -2.87 -8.38 -32.28
CA LYS A 274 -1.52 -8.95 -32.39
C LYS A 274 -1.25 -10.11 -31.43
N TRP A 275 -2.02 -10.21 -30.34
CA TRP A 275 -1.81 -11.22 -29.29
C TRP A 275 -3.10 -11.97 -28.89
N LYS A 276 -4.21 -11.76 -29.60
CA LYS A 276 -5.48 -12.47 -29.38
C LYS A 276 -5.31 -13.99 -29.41
N ASP A 277 -4.46 -14.50 -30.29
CA ASP A 277 -4.25 -15.94 -30.43
C ASP A 277 -3.56 -16.50 -29.17
N ASP A 278 -2.59 -15.75 -28.61
CA ASP A 278 -1.95 -16.09 -27.33
C ASP A 278 -2.97 -16.05 -26.18
N ALA A 279 -3.92 -15.10 -26.20
CA ALA A 279 -5.00 -15.01 -25.21
C ALA A 279 -5.96 -16.20 -25.28
N TYR A 280 -6.32 -16.65 -26.49
CA TYR A 280 -7.21 -17.81 -26.66
C TYR A 280 -6.54 -19.13 -26.31
N GLN A 281 -5.24 -19.27 -26.62
CA GLN A 281 -4.50 -20.50 -26.36
C GLN A 281 -4.06 -20.64 -24.91
N ASN A 282 -3.55 -19.57 -24.31
CA ASN A 282 -2.91 -19.62 -22.99
C ASN A 282 -3.76 -18.99 -21.87
N GLY A 283 -4.88 -18.34 -22.22
CA GLY A 283 -5.66 -17.50 -21.32
C GLY A 283 -5.25 -16.03 -21.39
N PHE A 284 -6.19 -15.15 -21.00
CA PHE A 284 -6.03 -13.70 -21.16
C PHE A 284 -4.80 -13.13 -20.45
N VAL A 285 -4.60 -13.44 -19.16
CA VAL A 285 -3.49 -12.89 -18.37
C VAL A 285 -2.14 -13.46 -18.83
N PRO A 286 -1.96 -14.78 -19.03
CA PRO A 286 -0.74 -15.32 -19.62
C PRO A 286 -0.43 -14.77 -21.02
N GLY A 287 -1.43 -14.67 -21.90
CA GLY A 287 -1.27 -14.09 -23.23
C GLY A 287 -0.82 -12.63 -23.20
N LEU A 288 -1.40 -11.83 -22.29
CA LEU A 288 -0.98 -10.45 -22.07
C LEU A 288 0.47 -10.35 -21.58
N ASN A 289 0.89 -11.22 -20.65
CA ASN A 289 2.29 -11.26 -20.20
C ASN A 289 3.25 -11.60 -21.33
N ASN A 290 2.93 -12.60 -22.15
CA ASN A 290 3.74 -12.96 -23.32
C ASN A 290 3.90 -11.78 -24.28
N TYR A 291 2.83 -11.02 -24.51
CA TYR A 291 2.90 -9.82 -25.35
C TYR A 291 3.77 -8.73 -24.72
N LEU A 292 3.56 -8.44 -23.43
CA LEU A 292 4.33 -7.43 -22.68
C LEU A 292 5.83 -7.75 -22.66
N GLU A 293 6.21 -9.03 -22.57
CA GLU A 293 7.60 -9.46 -22.65
C GLU A 293 8.20 -9.21 -24.04
N ARG A 294 7.45 -9.45 -25.12
CA ARG A 294 7.90 -9.21 -26.51
C ARG A 294 8.13 -7.73 -26.81
N VAL A 295 7.31 -6.84 -26.24
CA VAL A 295 7.42 -5.38 -26.46
C VAL A 295 8.30 -4.67 -25.44
N ARG A 296 8.90 -5.40 -24.50
CA ARG A 296 9.71 -4.83 -23.42
C ARG A 296 10.97 -4.17 -23.98
N THR A 297 11.18 -2.90 -23.65
CA THR A 297 12.42 -2.19 -23.98
C THR A 297 13.49 -2.43 -22.92
N PRO A 298 14.78 -2.50 -23.30
CA PRO A 298 15.89 -2.56 -22.33
C PRO A 298 15.96 -1.30 -21.46
N ASP A 299 15.65 -0.15 -22.06
CA ASP A 299 15.64 1.14 -21.39
C ASP A 299 14.41 1.25 -20.48
N HIS A 300 14.66 1.47 -19.19
CA HIS A 300 13.64 1.68 -18.17
C HIS A 300 14.13 2.67 -17.10
N CYS A 301 13.22 3.50 -16.62
CA CYS A 301 13.46 4.41 -15.50
C CYS A 301 12.34 4.21 -14.48
N ASN A 302 12.66 3.52 -13.38
CA ASN A 302 11.71 3.33 -12.29
C ASN A 302 11.93 4.39 -11.22
N ARG A 303 10.86 5.11 -10.89
CA ARG A 303 10.86 6.12 -9.84
C ARG A 303 10.05 5.59 -8.67
N LEU A 304 10.72 5.33 -7.56
CA LEU A 304 10.08 4.93 -6.31
C LEU A 304 9.98 6.15 -5.40
N ILE A 305 8.77 6.57 -5.07
CA ILE A 305 8.52 7.68 -4.15
C ILE A 305 8.01 7.09 -2.84
N LEU A 306 8.85 7.08 -1.82
CA LEU A 306 8.46 6.64 -0.47
C LEU A 306 8.15 7.90 0.35
N PRO A 307 6.86 8.24 0.58
CA PRO A 307 6.54 9.30 1.52
C PRO A 307 7.03 8.79 2.87
N GLY A 308 7.87 9.56 3.56
CA GLY A 308 8.56 9.11 4.77
C GLY A 308 7.63 8.92 5.98
N ILE A 309 6.44 8.35 5.84
CA ILE A 309 5.39 8.33 6.85
C ILE A 309 5.57 7.16 7.82
N HIS A 310 6.06 5.99 7.38
CA HIS A 310 5.89 4.74 8.14
C HIS A 310 7.14 4.03 8.67
N GLY A 311 8.35 4.58 8.56
CA GLY A 311 9.54 3.94 9.12
C GLY A 311 10.85 4.57 8.66
N PRO A 312 12.02 4.11 9.13
CA PRO A 312 13.31 4.52 8.56
C PRO A 312 13.34 4.18 7.07
N ILE A 313 13.69 5.16 6.22
CA ILE A 313 13.78 4.97 4.77
C ILE A 313 14.89 3.93 4.51
N PRO A 314 14.68 2.91 3.67
CA PRO A 314 15.72 1.94 3.38
C PRO A 314 16.94 2.66 2.77
N GLU A 315 18.14 2.35 3.25
CA GLU A 315 19.38 2.97 2.76
C GLU A 315 19.66 2.60 1.30
N THR A 316 19.24 1.40 0.89
CA THR A 316 19.36 0.91 -0.49
C THR A 316 18.08 0.21 -0.91
N VAL A 317 17.70 0.38 -2.17
CA VAL A 317 16.59 -0.33 -2.81
C VAL A 317 17.05 -0.78 -4.18
N ALA A 318 16.80 -2.03 -4.54
CA ALA A 318 17.09 -2.57 -5.88
C ALA A 318 15.90 -2.33 -6.83
N CYS A 319 16.20 -2.04 -8.09
CA CYS A 319 15.21 -1.89 -9.14
C CYS A 319 14.51 -3.23 -9.43
N ALA A 320 13.17 -3.26 -9.39
CA ALA A 320 12.39 -4.48 -9.65
C ALA A 320 12.57 -5.05 -11.07
N ASP A 321 12.97 -4.23 -12.04
CA ASP A 321 13.15 -4.63 -13.43
C ASP A 321 14.54 -5.19 -13.75
N CYS A 322 15.61 -4.64 -13.14
CA CYS A 322 17.00 -5.00 -13.47
C CYS A 322 17.91 -5.34 -12.28
N GLY A 323 17.42 -5.27 -11.04
CA GLY A 323 18.20 -5.56 -9.82
C GLY A 323 19.26 -4.51 -9.46
N ARG A 324 19.53 -3.51 -10.31
CA ARG A 324 20.49 -2.44 -10.00
C ARG A 324 20.02 -1.63 -8.79
N VAL A 325 20.96 -1.26 -7.93
CA VAL A 325 20.71 -0.35 -6.81
C VAL A 325 20.22 0.99 -7.35
N MET A 326 19.09 1.46 -6.84
CA MET A 326 18.49 2.74 -7.20
C MET A 326 19.22 3.88 -6.51
N GLU A 327 19.38 4.99 -7.22
CA GLU A 327 19.90 6.23 -6.65
C GLU A 327 18.84 6.87 -5.73
N MET A 328 19.29 7.35 -4.56
CA MET A 328 18.43 8.03 -3.60
C MET A 328 18.47 9.55 -3.83
N PHE A 329 17.30 10.15 -4.04
CA PHE A 329 17.13 11.59 -4.14
C PHE A 329 16.13 12.09 -3.09
N PHE A 330 16.36 13.30 -2.56
CA PHE A 330 15.36 13.99 -1.76
C PHE A 330 14.43 14.79 -2.67
N LEU A 331 13.13 14.50 -2.62
CA LEU A 331 12.10 15.24 -3.36
C LEU A 331 11.43 16.25 -2.43
N TYR A 332 11.55 17.53 -2.75
CA TYR A 332 10.75 18.60 -2.15
C TYR A 332 9.58 18.91 -3.08
N ARG A 333 8.35 18.90 -2.55
CA ARG A 333 7.14 19.21 -3.30
C ARG A 333 6.32 20.24 -2.53
N CYS A 334 5.89 21.28 -3.23
CA CYS A 334 4.95 22.27 -2.74
C CYS A 334 3.67 22.11 -3.58
N CYS A 335 2.56 21.71 -2.96
CA CYS A 335 1.25 21.65 -3.60
C CYS A 335 0.39 22.81 -3.07
N PRO A 336 -0.27 23.60 -3.93
CA PRO A 336 -1.26 24.57 -3.48
C PRO A 336 -2.51 23.83 -2.97
N GLU A 337 -2.94 24.13 -1.74
CA GLU A 337 -4.12 23.56 -1.08
C GLU A 337 -5.43 23.70 -1.89
#